data_AF-A0A369LYD7-F1
#
_entry.id   AF-A0A369LYD7-F1
#
_cell.length_a   1.000
_cell.length_b   1.000
_cell.length_c   1.000
_cell.angle_alpha   90.00
_cell.angle_beta   90.00
_cell.angle_gamma   90.00
#
_symmetry.space_group_name_H-M   'P 1'
#
loop_
_entity.id
_entity.type
_entity.pdbx_description
1 polymer ?
#
loop_
_entity_poly.entity_id
_entity_poly.type
_entity_poly.pdbx_seq_one_letter_code
_entity_poly.pdbx_strand_id
1 'polypeptide(L)'
;MRRHLVAGALVVAMAFGALAAAGCSGAAPAEDVNANVPAGAPPLMPATHQDRFETLGASGCYGCHGASERSNPMLNGSKAMPEDHYVDGSSQTLELDPTHDQCNTCHVQG
;
A
#
# COMPACT_ATOMS: atom_id res chain seq x y z
N MET A 1 -40.27 37.91 -44.71
CA MET A 1 -38.86 37.49 -44.58
C MET A 1 -38.43 37.65 -43.13
N ARG A 2 -38.04 36.58 -42.45
CA ARG A 2 -36.80 36.48 -41.65
C ARG A 2 -36.80 35.14 -40.92
N ARG A 3 -36.12 34.26 -41.62
CA ARG A 3 -35.60 32.96 -41.28
C ARG A 3 -34.66 33.00 -40.07
N HIS A 4 -34.71 31.90 -39.31
CA HIS A 4 -33.60 31.22 -38.62
C HIS A 4 -33.08 31.84 -37.31
N LEU A 5 -32.55 30.94 -36.48
CA LEU A 5 -31.54 31.14 -35.40
C LEU A 5 -31.98 30.84 -33.96
N VAL A 6 -32.64 29.72 -33.65
CA VAL A 6 -32.54 29.14 -32.29
C VAL A 6 -32.65 27.60 -32.34
N ALA A 7 -31.74 26.90 -33.00
CA ALA A 7 -31.72 25.42 -32.95
C ALA A 7 -30.34 24.79 -33.17
N GLY A 8 -29.25 25.53 -32.96
CA GLY A 8 -27.91 25.11 -33.40
C GLY A 8 -26.84 24.96 -32.32
N ALA A 9 -27.17 25.12 -31.02
CA ALA A 9 -26.14 25.17 -29.97
C ALA A 9 -26.12 23.96 -29.01
N LEU A 10 -27.09 23.05 -29.09
CA LEU A 10 -27.25 21.97 -28.10
C LEU A 10 -26.69 20.61 -28.53
N VAL A 11 -26.26 20.44 -29.79
CA VAL A 11 -25.88 19.12 -30.32
C VAL A 11 -24.37 18.84 -30.29
N VAL A 12 -23.52 19.87 -30.14
CA VAL A 12 -22.05 19.67 -30.20
C VAL A 12 -21.43 19.26 -28.85
N ALA A 13 -22.11 19.44 -27.73
CA ALA A 13 -21.58 19.07 -26.41
C ALA A 13 -21.63 17.56 -26.10
N MET A 14 -22.40 16.77 -26.88
CA MET A 14 -22.60 15.33 -26.63
C MET A 14 -21.61 14.43 -27.40
N ALA A 15 -20.71 14.99 -28.21
CA ALA A 15 -19.79 14.18 -29.04
C ALA A 15 -18.41 13.93 -28.40
N PHE A 16 -18.05 14.64 -27.31
CA PHE A 16 -16.77 14.47 -26.62
C PHE A 16 -16.87 13.77 -25.25
N GLY A 17 -18.08 13.39 -24.81
CA GLY A 17 -18.30 12.80 -23.48
C GLY A 17 -18.03 11.29 -23.39
N ALA A 18 -17.85 10.58 -24.51
CA ALA A 18 -17.78 9.12 -24.52
C ALA A 18 -16.35 8.53 -24.39
N LEU A 19 -15.31 9.36 -24.30
CA LEU A 19 -13.92 8.89 -24.18
C LEU A 19 -13.30 9.07 -22.79
N ALA A 20 -14.11 9.38 -21.77
CA ALA A 20 -13.64 9.56 -20.39
C ALA A 20 -13.93 8.36 -19.47
N ALA A 21 -14.59 7.30 -19.96
CA ALA A 21 -14.99 6.15 -19.13
C ALA A 21 -14.09 4.91 -19.28
N ALA A 22 -13.01 4.97 -20.06
CA ALA A 22 -12.07 3.85 -20.22
C ALA A 22 -10.75 4.03 -19.44
N GLY A 23 -10.61 5.10 -18.66
CA GLY A 23 -9.36 5.45 -17.97
C GLY A 23 -9.36 5.26 -16.45
N CYS A 24 -10.49 4.89 -15.85
CA CYS A 24 -10.58 4.71 -14.41
C CYS A 24 -10.77 3.25 -14.05
N SER A 25 -9.79 2.75 -13.28
CA SER A 25 -9.92 1.64 -12.34
C SER A 25 -9.82 0.24 -12.94
N GLY A 26 -8.59 -0.25 -13.02
CA GLY A 26 -8.31 -1.65 -13.25
C GLY A 26 -6.83 -1.93 -13.40
N ALA A 27 -5.99 -1.38 -12.51
CA ALA A 27 -4.72 -2.05 -12.28
C ALA A 27 -5.10 -3.50 -11.94
N ALA A 28 -4.60 -4.47 -12.71
CA ALA A 28 -4.81 -5.87 -12.41
C ALA A 28 -4.52 -6.08 -10.91
N PRO A 29 -5.35 -6.84 -10.18
CA PRO A 29 -5.07 -7.12 -8.78
C PRO A 29 -3.62 -7.59 -8.69
N ALA A 30 -2.81 -6.86 -7.90
CA ALA A 30 -1.41 -7.21 -7.73
C ALA A 30 -1.36 -8.68 -7.28
N GLU A 31 -0.46 -9.46 -7.88
CA GLU A 31 -0.31 -10.85 -7.50
C GLU A 31 -0.03 -10.94 -6.00
N ASP A 32 -0.74 -11.85 -5.33
CA ASP A 32 -0.47 -12.14 -3.93
C ASP A 32 0.84 -12.92 -3.83
N VAL A 33 1.93 -12.19 -3.67
CA VAL A 33 3.29 -12.75 -3.52
C VAL A 33 3.40 -13.68 -2.30
N ASN A 34 2.43 -13.64 -1.38
CA ASN A 34 2.40 -14.48 -0.19
C ASN A 34 1.56 -15.76 -0.34
N ALA A 35 0.97 -16.03 -1.50
CA ALA A 35 0.04 -17.16 -1.71
C ALA A 35 0.63 -18.54 -1.36
N ASN A 36 1.94 -18.73 -1.52
CA ASN A 36 2.64 -19.99 -1.27
C ASN A 36 3.55 -19.97 -0.04
N VAL A 37 3.51 -18.90 0.76
CA VAL A 37 4.31 -18.80 1.98
C VAL A 37 3.69 -19.68 3.06
N PRO A 38 4.43 -20.65 3.64
CA PRO A 38 3.90 -21.50 4.71
C PRO A 38 3.39 -20.70 5.90
N ALA A 39 2.35 -21.21 6.56
CA ALA A 39 1.87 -20.61 7.80
C ALA A 39 3.00 -20.55 8.86
N GLY A 40 3.18 -19.39 9.47
CA GLY A 40 4.24 -19.14 10.45
C GLY A 40 5.61 -18.77 9.85
N ALA A 41 5.79 -18.88 8.53
CA ALA A 41 6.95 -18.29 7.87
C ALA A 41 6.78 -16.77 7.76
N PRO A 42 7.88 -16.00 7.78
CA PRO A 42 7.84 -14.57 7.52
C PRO A 42 7.24 -14.30 6.12
N PRO A 43 6.23 -13.41 6.01
CA PRO A 43 5.71 -12.99 4.71
C PRO A 43 6.77 -12.27 3.88
N LEU A 44 6.68 -12.42 2.56
CA LEU A 44 7.48 -11.69 1.59
C LEU A 44 7.04 -10.22 1.52
N MET A 45 8.02 -9.35 1.31
CA MET A 45 7.76 -7.94 1.01
C MET A 45 7.16 -7.80 -0.39
N PRO A 46 6.13 -6.97 -0.60
CA PRO A 46 5.57 -6.76 -1.93
C PRO A 46 6.56 -5.98 -2.82
N ALA A 47 6.40 -6.05 -4.14
CA ALA A 47 7.27 -5.36 -5.10
C ALA A 47 7.39 -3.83 -4.90
N THR A 48 6.44 -3.22 -4.19
CA THR A 48 6.49 -1.78 -3.84
C THR A 48 7.46 -1.45 -2.71
N HIS A 49 8.09 -2.46 -2.10
CA HIS A 49 9.05 -2.33 -0.99
C HIS A 49 10.51 -2.51 -1.39
N GLN A 50 10.80 -2.65 -2.68
CA GLN A 50 12.17 -2.70 -3.20
C GLN A 50 13.02 -1.56 -2.64
N ASP A 51 14.22 -1.92 -2.17
CA ASP A 51 15.24 -1.03 -1.59
C ASP A 51 14.79 -0.19 -0.37
N ARG A 52 13.59 -0.43 0.17
CA ARG A 52 13.06 0.37 1.29
C ARG A 52 13.82 0.14 2.58
N PHE A 53 14.26 -1.09 2.86
CA PHE A 53 15.00 -1.35 4.09
C PHE A 53 16.36 -0.64 4.07
N GLU A 54 17.07 -0.68 2.95
CA GLU A 54 18.36 -0.02 2.75
C GLU A 54 18.23 1.50 2.87
N THR A 55 17.09 2.06 2.44
CA THR A 55 16.82 3.50 2.47
C THR A 55 16.32 4.00 3.83
N LEU A 56 15.45 3.23 4.48
CA LEU A 56 14.70 3.67 5.66
C LEU A 56 15.16 3.02 6.97
N GLY A 57 15.82 1.87 6.88
CA GLY A 57 16.14 1.01 8.01
C GLY A 57 14.91 0.49 8.76
N ALA A 58 15.18 -0.15 9.90
CA ALA A 58 14.17 -0.71 10.78
C ALA A 58 13.13 0.33 11.25
N SER A 59 13.57 1.56 11.51
CA SER A 59 12.72 2.63 12.03
C SER A 59 11.66 3.08 11.02
N GLY A 60 11.97 3.12 9.71
CA GLY A 60 10.96 3.43 8.71
C GLY A 60 9.97 2.29 8.47
N CYS A 61 10.43 1.04 8.54
CA CYS A 61 9.54 -0.13 8.54
C CYS A 61 8.59 -0.08 9.74
N TYR A 62 9.12 0.20 10.94
CA TYR A 62 8.35 0.39 12.16
C TYR A 62 7.31 1.51 12.01
N GLY A 63 7.68 2.65 11.41
CA GLY A 63 6.77 3.78 11.23
C GLY A 63 5.47 3.41 10.49
N CYS A 64 5.51 2.39 9.63
CA CYS A 64 4.32 1.89 8.95
C CYS A 64 3.69 0.65 9.61
N HIS A 65 4.52 -0.30 10.04
CA HIS A 65 4.06 -1.62 10.49
C HIS A 65 3.87 -1.73 12.00
N GLY A 66 4.46 -0.83 12.80
CA GLY A 66 4.44 -0.96 14.24
C GLY A 66 3.03 -0.83 14.81
N ALA A 67 2.60 -1.74 15.66
CA ALA A 67 1.32 -1.74 16.34
C ALA A 67 1.36 -0.95 17.66
N SER A 68 1.67 0.35 17.61
CA SER A 68 1.86 1.16 18.82
C SER A 68 1.26 2.55 18.71
N GLU A 69 1.38 3.38 19.74
CA GLU A 69 1.00 4.80 19.63
C GLU A 69 1.90 5.61 18.68
N ARG A 70 3.08 5.07 18.31
CA ARG A 70 4.04 5.72 17.40
C ARG A 70 3.76 5.43 15.93
N SER A 71 2.89 4.47 15.63
CA SER A 71 2.61 4.01 14.27
C SER A 71 1.26 3.29 14.21
N ASN A 72 0.47 3.56 13.17
CA ASN A 72 -0.85 2.94 13.02
C ASN A 72 -0.96 2.22 11.67
N PRO A 73 -0.77 0.90 11.63
CA PRO A 73 -0.77 0.12 10.39
C PRO A 73 -2.15 0.11 9.73
N MET A 74 -3.24 0.29 10.49
CA MET A 74 -4.58 0.36 9.92
C MET A 74 -4.83 1.64 9.12
N LEU A 75 -4.17 2.76 9.48
CA LEU A 75 -4.35 4.03 8.77
C LEU A 75 -3.59 4.08 7.43
N ASN A 76 -2.54 3.26 7.28
CA ASN A 76 -1.71 3.24 6.08
C ASN A 76 -1.89 1.96 5.24
N GLY A 77 -2.81 1.07 5.64
CA GLY A 77 -3.08 -0.19 4.94
C GLY A 77 -1.97 -1.25 5.11
N SER A 78 -1.09 -1.09 6.10
CA SER A 78 -0.05 -2.07 6.41
C SER A 78 -0.57 -3.15 7.36
N LYS A 79 0.13 -4.27 7.41
CA LYS A 79 -0.10 -5.29 8.43
C LYS A 79 0.67 -4.93 9.71
N ALA A 80 -0.02 -5.00 10.84
CA ALA A 80 0.58 -4.83 12.15
C ALA A 80 1.68 -5.88 12.40
N MET A 81 2.82 -5.40 12.89
CA MET A 81 3.92 -6.23 13.36
C MET A 81 3.46 -7.02 14.59
N PRO A 82 3.73 -8.34 14.67
CA PRO A 82 3.35 -9.13 15.84
C PRO A 82 4.19 -8.77 17.07
N GLU A 83 3.67 -9.13 18.24
CA GLU A 83 4.25 -8.80 19.54
C GLU A 83 5.69 -9.32 19.75
N ASP A 84 6.04 -10.44 19.13
CA ASP A 84 7.37 -11.07 19.23
C ASP A 84 8.50 -10.29 18.54
N HIS A 85 8.18 -9.23 17.79
CA HIS A 85 9.18 -8.34 17.19
C HIS A 85 9.59 -7.19 18.12
N TYR A 86 8.93 -7.05 19.27
CA TYR A 86 9.20 -6.00 20.23
C TYR A 86 10.01 -6.52 21.41
N VAL A 87 10.70 -5.60 22.09
CA VAL A 87 11.34 -5.90 23.38
C VAL A 87 10.31 -6.49 24.33
N ASP A 88 10.70 -7.53 25.05
CA ASP A 88 9.87 -8.29 26.01
C ASP A 88 8.56 -8.85 25.41
N GLY A 89 8.47 -8.97 24.09
CA GLY A 89 7.27 -9.46 23.42
C GLY A 89 6.07 -8.53 23.58
N SER A 90 6.31 -7.21 23.64
CA SER A 90 5.26 -6.22 23.88
C SER A 90 5.46 -4.92 23.10
N SER A 91 4.49 -4.59 22.26
CA SER A 91 4.36 -3.37 21.48
C SER A 91 4.29 -2.13 22.37
N GLN A 92 3.95 -2.30 23.64
CA GLN A 92 3.93 -1.25 24.66
C GLN A 92 5.33 -0.77 25.06
N THR A 93 6.39 -1.53 24.79
CA THR A 93 7.77 -1.06 24.98
C THR A 93 8.15 0.01 23.97
N LEU A 94 7.43 0.05 22.83
CA LEU A 94 7.69 0.94 21.72
C LEU A 94 9.08 0.75 21.08
N GLU A 95 9.76 -0.34 21.42
CA GLU A 95 11.11 -0.68 20.98
C GLU A 95 11.12 -2.02 20.25
N LEU A 96 11.87 -2.09 19.15
CA LEU A 96 12.07 -3.35 18.43
C LEU A 96 13.05 -4.23 19.20
N ASP A 97 12.79 -5.53 19.20
CA ASP A 97 13.80 -6.50 19.62
C ASP A 97 15.02 -6.38 18.67
N PRO A 98 16.23 -6.16 19.19
CA PRO A 98 17.43 -6.00 18.35
C PRO A 98 17.75 -7.26 17.52
N THR A 99 17.22 -8.42 17.88
CA THR A 99 17.34 -9.64 17.06
C THR A 99 16.40 -9.67 15.85
N HIS A 100 15.41 -8.77 15.81
CA HIS A 100 14.42 -8.64 14.74
C HIS A 100 14.50 -7.29 13.98
N ASP A 101 15.54 -6.47 14.22
CA ASP A 101 15.67 -5.15 13.58
C ASP A 101 16.17 -5.20 12.12
N GLN A 102 16.73 -6.33 11.68
CA GLN A 102 17.14 -6.58 10.30
C GLN A 102 15.99 -7.17 9.48
N CYS A 103 14.95 -6.37 9.22
CA CYS A 103 13.68 -6.82 8.65
C CYS A 103 13.84 -7.64 7.35
N ASN A 104 14.72 -7.19 6.46
CA ASN A 104 14.94 -7.79 5.13
C ASN A 104 15.63 -9.17 5.16
N THR A 105 16.17 -9.61 6.31
CA THR A 105 16.80 -10.92 6.45
C THR A 105 15.78 -12.06 6.52
N CYS A 106 14.60 -11.77 7.06
CA CYS A 106 13.49 -12.72 7.19
C CYS A 106 12.36 -12.38 6.21
N HIS A 107 12.01 -11.11 6.10
CA HIS A 107 11.04 -10.61 5.13
C HIS A 107 11.75 -10.27 3.83
N VAL A 108 12.13 -11.29 3.07
CA VAL A 108 12.78 -11.07 1.77
C VAL A 108 11.80 -10.53 0.74
N GLN A 109 12.34 -9.94 -0.32
CA GLN A 109 11.57 -9.46 -1.45
C GLN A 109 10.84 -10.62 -2.14
N GLY A 110 9.53 -10.46 -2.35
CA GLY A 110 8.70 -11.36 -3.17
C GLY A 110 8.58 -10.94 -4.62
#